data_AF-A0A925B6S8-F1
#
_entry.id   AF-A0A925B6S8-F1
#
_cell.length_a   1.000
_cell.length_b   1.000
_cell.length_c   1.000
_cell.angle_alpha   90.00
_cell.angle_beta   90.00
_cell.angle_gamma   90.00
#
_symmetry.space_group_name_H-M   'P 1'
#
loop_
_entity.id
_entity.type
_entity.pdbx_description
1 polymer ?
#
loop_
_entity_poly.entity_id
_entity_poly.type
_entity_poly.pdbx_seq_one_letter_code
_entity_poly.pdbx_strand_id
1 'polypeptide(L)'
;MSQRSLLASLVALCARRAVLVLLIAAALAVASGWLAATRLAVTTDLGGLFNPSLPWKQRETELNQLFPQRDNLLVVVIDADTPEAADATAAGLMQVLSADTAHFTSVRRPDASPFFDRNGLLFLDKAALGTLLDQTIDAQPFLGQLVADPSARGLFAALSLVAIGVEQGANLGPFETALRGFHDTLAGAVRGE
;
A
#
# COMPACT_ATOMS: atom_id res chain seq x y z
N MET A 1 63.49 -28.19 -4.40
CA MET A 1 62.69 -29.15 -3.61
C MET A 1 61.35 -29.31 -4.29
N SER A 2 61.02 -30.53 -4.73
CA SER A 2 59.82 -30.82 -5.53
C SER A 2 58.57 -30.80 -4.64
N GLN A 3 57.44 -30.28 -5.14
CA GLN A 3 56.16 -30.19 -4.39
C GLN A 3 55.75 -31.52 -3.72
N ARG A 4 56.14 -32.66 -4.32
CA ARG A 4 55.90 -34.01 -3.79
C ARG A 4 56.64 -34.28 -2.48
N SER A 5 57.87 -33.78 -2.33
CA SER A 5 58.67 -34.00 -1.10
C SER A 5 58.15 -33.17 0.07
N LEU A 6 57.59 -31.99 -0.21
CA LEU A 6 56.96 -31.13 0.80
C LEU A 6 55.68 -31.77 1.34
N LEU A 7 54.80 -32.28 0.47
CA LEU A 7 53.57 -32.97 0.88
C LEU A 7 53.88 -34.25 1.67
N ALA A 8 54.83 -35.08 1.20
CA ALA A 8 55.22 -36.29 1.90
C ALA A 8 55.81 -36.01 3.29
N SER A 9 56.60 -34.94 3.43
CA SER A 9 57.16 -34.52 4.72
C SER A 9 56.08 -34.01 5.67
N LEU A 10 55.09 -33.27 5.15
CA LEU A 10 53.96 -32.78 5.94
C LEU A 10 53.09 -33.95 6.45
N VAL A 11 52.79 -34.92 5.59
CA VAL A 11 52.03 -36.12 5.96
C VAL A 11 52.78 -36.96 7.00
N ALA A 12 54.09 -37.15 6.83
CA ALA A 12 54.92 -37.86 7.80
C ALA A 12 54.96 -37.15 9.16
N LEU A 13 55.00 -35.82 9.17
CA LEU A 13 54.93 -35.00 10.40
C LEU A 13 53.56 -35.12 11.08
N CYS A 14 52.48 -35.10 10.29
CA CYS A 14 51.11 -35.31 10.78
C CYS A 14 50.94 -36.72 11.38
N ALA A 15 51.47 -37.76 10.72
CA ALA A 15 51.39 -39.14 11.20
C ALA A 15 52.18 -39.34 12.51
N ARG A 16 53.38 -38.72 12.63
CA ARG A 16 54.19 -38.78 13.87
C ARG A 16 53.57 -38.04 15.05
N ARG A 17 52.70 -37.05 14.80
CA ARG A 17 52.02 -36.25 15.84
C ARG A 17 50.49 -36.36 15.74
N ALA A 18 49.97 -37.54 15.39
CA ALA A 18 48.55 -37.75 15.08
C ALA A 18 47.60 -37.24 16.18
N VAL A 19 47.91 -37.49 17.46
CA VAL A 19 47.09 -37.02 18.60
C VAL A 19 47.03 -35.49 18.67
N LEU A 20 48.16 -34.82 18.45
CA LEU A 20 48.24 -33.35 18.48
C LEU A 20 47.49 -32.75 17.28
N VAL A 21 47.60 -33.36 16.10
CA VAL A 21 46.81 -32.97 14.92
C VAL A 21 45.32 -33.13 15.18
N LEU A 22 44.90 -34.23 15.80
CA LEU A 22 43.49 -34.48 16.16
C LEU A 22 42.96 -33.42 17.14
N LEU A 23 43.73 -33.09 18.19
CA LEU A 23 43.34 -32.06 19.17
C LEU A 23 43.22 -30.67 18.52
N ILE A 24 44.17 -30.30 17.65
CA ILE A 24 44.10 -29.03 16.91
C ILE A 24 42.89 -29.02 15.97
N ALA A 25 42.65 -30.11 15.24
CA ALA A 25 41.51 -30.21 14.34
C ALA A 25 40.18 -30.12 15.10
N ALA A 26 40.08 -30.78 16.25
CA ALA A 26 38.91 -30.69 17.12
C ALA A 26 38.71 -29.28 17.68
N ALA A 27 39.78 -28.62 18.15
CA ALA A 27 39.73 -27.26 18.63
C ALA A 27 39.29 -26.27 17.53
N LEU A 28 39.83 -26.43 16.30
CA LEU A 28 39.41 -25.64 15.14
C LEU A 28 37.95 -25.91 14.77
N ALA A 29 37.49 -27.16 14.78
CA ALA A 29 36.11 -27.50 14.49
C ALA A 29 35.15 -26.85 15.50
N VAL A 30 35.47 -26.90 16.79
CA VAL A 30 34.68 -26.23 17.85
C VAL A 30 34.71 -24.72 17.67
N ALA A 31 35.87 -24.13 17.39
CA ALA A 31 36.00 -22.69 17.14
C ALA A 31 35.21 -22.24 15.90
N SER A 32 35.26 -23.01 14.81
CA SER A 32 34.48 -22.75 13.60
C SER A 32 32.97 -22.90 13.84
N GLY A 33 32.55 -23.93 14.59
CA GLY A 33 31.15 -24.11 14.98
C GLY A 33 30.66 -22.95 15.86
N TRP A 34 31.47 -22.52 16.81
CA TRP A 34 31.17 -21.35 17.65
C TRP A 34 31.11 -20.05 16.85
N LEU A 35 32.03 -19.85 15.90
CA LEU A 35 32.04 -18.69 15.02
C LEU A 35 30.81 -18.68 14.11
N ALA A 36 30.43 -19.83 13.56
CA ALA A 36 29.21 -19.95 12.78
C ALA A 36 27.97 -19.66 13.64
N ALA A 37 27.88 -20.24 14.84
CA ALA A 37 26.75 -20.00 15.73
C ALA A 37 26.62 -18.54 16.19
N THR A 38 27.73 -17.80 16.28
CA THR A 38 27.73 -16.40 16.76
C THR A 38 27.73 -15.35 15.64
N ARG A 39 28.19 -15.69 14.44
CA ARG A 39 28.38 -14.72 13.33
C ARG A 39 27.62 -15.05 12.06
N LEU A 40 27.02 -16.23 11.94
CA LEU A 40 26.22 -16.56 10.77
C LEU A 40 24.89 -15.79 10.83
N ALA A 41 24.84 -14.67 10.12
CA ALA A 41 23.62 -13.88 9.92
C ALA A 41 23.06 -14.16 8.52
N VAL A 42 21.75 -14.30 8.43
CA VAL A 42 21.02 -14.36 7.15
C VAL A 42 20.45 -12.97 6.90
N THR A 43 20.78 -12.38 5.76
CA THR A 43 20.19 -11.10 5.33
C THR A 43 19.18 -11.34 4.22
N THR A 44 18.02 -10.70 4.32
CA THR A 44 17.02 -10.62 3.25
C THR A 44 17.18 -9.34 2.41
N ASP A 45 18.20 -8.52 2.69
CA ASP A 45 18.51 -7.33 1.92
C ASP A 45 19.22 -7.70 0.61
N LEU A 46 18.46 -7.66 -0.49
CA LEU A 46 18.95 -7.85 -1.85
C LEU A 46 19.91 -6.73 -2.29
N GLY A 47 19.84 -5.56 -1.65
CA GLY A 47 20.70 -4.41 -1.94
C GLY A 47 22.18 -4.69 -1.69
N GLY A 48 22.50 -5.55 -0.72
CA GLY A 48 23.87 -5.98 -0.40
C GLY A 48 24.51 -6.92 -1.42
N LEU A 49 23.74 -7.46 -2.38
CA LEU A 49 24.27 -8.31 -3.45
C LEU A 49 25.03 -7.51 -4.52
N PHE A 50 24.83 -6.19 -4.56
CA PHE A 50 25.38 -5.32 -5.60
C PHE A 50 26.52 -4.45 -5.05
N ASN A 51 27.54 -4.23 -5.89
CA ASN A 51 28.68 -3.40 -5.50
C ASN A 51 28.21 -1.95 -5.22
N PRO A 52 28.53 -1.35 -4.05
CA PRO A 52 28.17 0.02 -3.72
C PRO A 52 28.70 1.08 -4.71
N SER A 53 29.77 0.77 -5.45
CA SER A 53 30.37 1.69 -6.41
C SER A 53 29.58 1.85 -7.72
N LEU A 54 28.51 1.07 -7.92
CA LEU A 54 27.67 1.18 -9.10
C LEU A 54 26.97 2.55 -9.15
N PRO A 55 26.92 3.23 -10.31
CA PRO A 55 26.34 4.58 -10.41
C PRO A 55 24.87 4.68 -9.96
N TRP A 56 24.09 3.61 -10.08
CA TRP A 56 22.70 3.60 -9.61
C TRP A 56 22.60 3.41 -8.09
N LYS A 57 23.52 2.65 -7.45
CA LYS A 57 23.59 2.52 -5.99
C LYS A 57 23.96 3.83 -5.31
N GLN A 58 24.89 4.58 -5.91
CA GLN A 58 25.28 5.90 -5.39
C GLN A 58 24.08 6.87 -5.44
N ARG A 59 23.34 6.90 -6.56
CA ARG A 59 22.12 7.71 -6.71
C ARG A 59 20.99 7.27 -5.79
N GLU A 60 20.79 5.97 -5.58
CA GLU A 60 19.83 5.44 -4.60
C GLU A 60 20.20 5.88 -3.18
N THR A 61 21.48 5.78 -2.83
CA THR A 61 21.99 6.22 -1.51
C THR A 61 21.80 7.72 -1.30
N GLU A 62 22.10 8.52 -2.33
CA GLU A 62 21.87 9.97 -2.32
C GLU A 62 20.38 10.30 -2.17
N LEU A 63 19.50 9.61 -2.91
CA LEU A 63 18.06 9.79 -2.81
C LEU A 63 17.54 9.45 -1.41
N ASN A 64 18.01 8.35 -0.81
CA ASN A 64 17.62 7.95 0.54
C ASN A 64 18.10 8.95 1.60
N GLN A 65 19.29 9.55 1.41
CA GLN A 65 19.79 10.61 2.28
C GLN A 65 18.97 11.90 2.16
N LEU A 66 18.53 12.26 0.96
CA LEU A 66 17.73 13.47 0.72
C LEU A 66 16.25 13.30 1.13
N PHE A 67 15.74 12.07 1.13
CA PHE A 67 14.35 11.76 1.45
C PHE A 67 14.23 10.59 2.46
N PRO A 68 14.76 10.72 3.69
CA PRO A 68 14.77 9.64 4.68
C PRO A 68 13.36 9.14 5.03
N GLN A 69 12.33 9.98 4.89
CA GLN A 69 10.93 9.62 5.09
C GLN A 69 10.34 8.63 4.06
N ARG A 70 11.12 8.25 3.04
CA ARG A 70 10.76 7.24 2.05
C ARG A 70 11.41 5.89 2.34
N ASP A 71 12.43 5.88 3.20
CA ASP A 71 13.11 4.67 3.58
C ASP A 71 12.25 3.90 4.60
N ASN A 72 12.28 2.57 4.53
CA ASN A 72 11.47 1.66 5.35
C ASN A 72 9.96 1.99 5.40
N LEU A 73 9.39 2.46 4.28
CA LEU A 73 7.97 2.79 4.17
C LEU A 73 7.12 1.51 4.01
N LEU A 74 6.17 1.30 4.91
CA LEU A 74 5.11 0.32 4.73
C LEU A 74 3.93 0.95 3.99
N VAL A 75 3.50 0.33 2.90
CA VAL A 75 2.29 0.72 2.17
C VAL A 75 1.20 -0.30 2.44
N VAL A 76 0.07 0.17 2.95
CA VAL A 76 -1.12 -0.65 3.21
C VAL A 76 -2.16 -0.29 2.16
N VAL A 77 -2.72 -1.30 1.50
CA VAL A 77 -3.80 -1.15 0.53
C VAL A 77 -5.06 -1.72 1.15
N ILE A 78 -6.14 -0.94 1.10
CA ILE A 78 -7.46 -1.33 1.62
C ILE A 78 -8.39 -1.52 0.43
N ASP A 79 -9.00 -2.69 0.37
CA ASP A 79 -9.96 -3.08 -0.65
C ASP A 79 -11.33 -3.28 0.02
N ALA A 80 -12.39 -2.79 -0.62
CA ALA A 80 -13.77 -2.90 -0.14
C ALA A 80 -14.76 -2.79 -1.31
N ASP A 81 -15.97 -3.31 -1.11
CA ASP A 81 -17.01 -3.35 -2.15
C ASP A 81 -17.49 -1.96 -2.59
N THR A 82 -17.33 -0.95 -1.72
CA THR A 82 -17.67 0.44 -2.01
C THR A 82 -16.52 1.39 -1.64
N PRO A 83 -16.32 2.46 -2.41
CA PRO A 83 -15.26 3.44 -2.13
C PRO A 83 -15.46 4.13 -0.78
N GLU A 84 -16.70 4.37 -0.35
CA GLU A 84 -17.01 4.95 0.95
C GLU A 84 -16.61 4.03 2.11
N ALA A 85 -16.81 2.72 1.97
CA ALA A 85 -16.38 1.74 2.98
C ALA A 85 -14.84 1.63 3.05
N ALA A 86 -14.17 1.65 1.89
CA ALA A 86 -12.70 1.67 1.83
C ALA A 86 -12.15 2.93 2.53
N ASP A 87 -12.72 4.10 2.25
CA ASP A 87 -12.31 5.37 2.85
C ASP A 87 -12.53 5.40 4.37
N ALA A 88 -13.71 4.98 4.83
CA ALA A 88 -14.02 4.89 6.26
C ALA A 88 -13.07 3.94 7.00
N THR A 89 -12.75 2.80 6.40
CA THR A 89 -11.80 1.83 6.95
C THR A 89 -10.38 2.40 6.99
N ALA A 90 -9.96 3.09 5.93
CA ALA A 90 -8.66 3.77 5.88
C ALA A 90 -8.54 4.87 6.94
N ALA A 91 -9.60 5.67 7.14
CA ALA A 91 -9.67 6.68 8.19
C ALA A 91 -9.57 6.05 9.59
N GLY A 92 -10.32 4.98 9.85
CA GLY A 92 -10.26 4.26 11.12
C GLY A 92 -8.89 3.65 11.40
N LEU A 93 -8.27 3.02 10.39
CA LEU A 93 -6.92 2.46 10.51
C LEU A 93 -5.88 3.56 10.78
N MET A 94 -5.96 4.68 10.05
CA MET A 94 -5.07 5.83 10.28
C MET A 94 -5.18 6.34 11.71
N GLN A 95 -6.39 6.44 12.26
CA GLN A 95 -6.61 6.91 13.63
C GLN A 95 -5.94 5.99 14.67
N VAL A 96 -6.06 4.68 14.51
CA VAL A 96 -5.46 3.70 15.42
C VAL A 96 -3.93 3.71 15.31
N LEU A 97 -3.39 3.66 14.09
CA LEU A 97 -1.94 3.62 13.88
C LEU A 97 -1.25 4.93 14.27
N SER A 98 -1.91 6.08 14.06
CA SER A 98 -1.34 7.39 14.45
C SER A 98 -1.24 7.56 15.97
N ALA A 99 -2.02 6.79 16.74
CA ALA A 99 -1.92 6.80 18.20
C ALA A 99 -0.72 5.98 18.73
N ASP A 100 -0.20 5.04 17.93
CA ASP A 100 0.97 4.23 18.29
C ASP A 100 2.27 4.88 17.79
N THR A 101 2.75 5.85 18.57
CA THR A 101 4.03 6.52 18.29
C THR A 101 5.26 5.70 18.71
N ALA A 102 5.07 4.54 19.34
CA ALA A 102 6.17 3.67 19.75
C ALA A 102 6.68 2.82 18.58
N HIS A 103 5.77 2.36 17.71
CA HIS A 103 6.12 1.55 16.55
C HIS A 103 6.10 2.34 15.23
N PHE A 104 5.34 3.44 15.15
CA PHE A 104 5.22 4.23 13.92
C PHE A 104 5.68 5.67 14.14
N THR A 105 6.73 6.08 13.42
CA THR A 105 7.22 7.47 13.44
C THR A 105 6.25 8.44 12.78
N SER A 106 5.58 8.00 11.71
CA SER A 106 4.60 8.81 11.00
C SER A 106 3.63 7.90 10.25
N VAL A 107 2.35 8.27 10.27
CA VAL A 107 1.29 7.61 9.52
C VAL A 107 0.63 8.68 8.67
N ARG A 108 0.46 8.41 7.37
CA ARG A 108 -0.12 9.36 6.43
C ARG A 108 -1.05 8.66 5.46
N ARG A 109 -2.14 9.35 5.13
CA ARG A 109 -3.03 9.02 4.02
C ARG A 109 -2.78 10.01 2.88
N PRO A 110 -2.04 9.62 1.83
CA PRO A 110 -1.71 10.55 0.73
C PRO A 110 -2.93 10.94 -0.10
N ASP A 111 -3.99 10.14 -0.04
CA ASP A 111 -5.29 10.33 -0.67
C ASP A 111 -6.20 11.31 0.10
N ALA A 112 -6.20 11.24 1.44
CA ALA A 112 -7.02 12.13 2.29
C ALA A 112 -6.29 13.43 2.63
N SER A 113 -6.26 14.36 1.69
CA SER A 113 -5.72 15.71 1.91
C SER A 113 -6.86 16.72 2.06
N PRO A 114 -6.91 17.50 3.16
CA PRO A 114 -7.88 18.60 3.29
C PRO A 114 -7.81 19.62 2.14
N PHE A 115 -6.64 19.72 1.50
CA PHE A 115 -6.48 20.54 0.30
C PHE A 115 -7.23 19.96 -0.89
N PHE A 116 -7.15 18.65 -1.13
CA PHE A 116 -7.85 17.98 -2.23
C PHE A 116 -9.35 17.84 -1.95
N ASP A 117 -9.77 17.70 -0.70
CA ASP A 117 -11.20 17.69 -0.35
C ASP A 117 -11.87 19.01 -0.73
N ARG A 118 -11.17 20.13 -0.53
CA ARG A 118 -11.70 21.47 -0.85
C ARG A 118 -11.51 21.87 -2.31
N ASN A 119 -10.40 21.45 -2.93
CA ASN A 119 -9.96 21.95 -4.23
C ASN A 119 -9.92 20.87 -5.33
N GLY A 120 -10.38 19.65 -5.06
CA GLY A 120 -10.24 18.50 -5.96
C GLY A 120 -10.86 18.74 -7.34
N LEU A 121 -12.00 19.44 -7.39
CA LEU A 121 -12.66 19.81 -8.65
C LEU A 121 -11.82 20.75 -9.53
N LEU A 122 -10.86 21.48 -8.96
CA LEU A 122 -9.96 22.36 -9.72
C LEU A 122 -8.90 21.59 -10.53
N PHE A 123 -8.76 20.28 -10.27
CA PHE A 123 -7.87 19.40 -11.03
C PHE A 123 -8.55 18.79 -12.27
N LEU A 124 -9.85 19.01 -12.45
CA LEU A 124 -10.58 18.64 -13.67
C LEU A 124 -10.27 19.62 -14.81
N ASP A 125 -10.36 19.13 -16.04
CA ASP A 125 -10.35 20.01 -17.20
C ASP A 125 -11.61 20.88 -17.24
N LYS A 126 -11.51 22.05 -17.87
CA LYS A 126 -12.60 23.03 -17.88
C LYS A 126 -13.89 22.49 -18.49
N ALA A 127 -13.81 21.60 -19.48
CA ALA A 127 -14.99 21.05 -20.13
C ALA A 127 -15.70 20.06 -19.20
N ALA A 128 -14.97 19.11 -18.61
CA ALA A 128 -15.54 18.19 -17.63
C ALA A 128 -16.09 18.90 -16.40
N LEU A 129 -15.40 19.92 -15.89
CA LEU A 129 -15.90 20.74 -14.78
C LEU A 129 -17.21 21.44 -15.14
N GLY A 130 -17.31 21.99 -16.35
CA GLY A 130 -18.55 22.61 -16.85
C GLY A 130 -19.71 21.61 -16.87
N THR A 131 -19.51 20.44 -17.46
CA THR A 131 -20.51 19.38 -17.50
C THR A 131 -20.94 18.92 -16.11
N LEU A 132 -19.98 18.76 -15.18
CA LEU A 132 -20.28 18.36 -13.80
C LEU A 132 -21.12 19.42 -13.07
N LEU A 133 -20.80 20.70 -13.25
CA LEU A 133 -21.56 21.80 -12.66
C LEU A 133 -23.00 21.84 -13.20
N ASP A 134 -23.17 21.73 -14.52
CA ASP A 134 -24.49 21.70 -15.15
C ASP A 134 -25.33 20.52 -14.63
N GLN A 135 -24.74 19.31 -14.58
CA GLN A 135 -25.40 18.12 -14.01
C GLN A 135 -25.77 18.30 -12.53
N THR A 136 -24.91 18.97 -11.76
CA THR A 136 -25.18 19.23 -10.34
C THR A 136 -26.33 20.23 -10.18
N ILE A 137 -26.41 21.25 -11.03
CA ILE A 137 -27.52 22.22 -11.06
C ILE A 137 -28.83 21.52 -11.41
N ASP A 138 -28.83 20.70 -12.46
CA ASP A 138 -30.02 19.94 -12.89
C ASP A 138 -30.51 18.98 -11.79
N ALA A 139 -29.59 18.43 -11.00
CA ALA A 139 -29.89 17.53 -9.88
C ALA A 139 -30.29 18.23 -8.57
N GLN A 140 -30.20 19.57 -8.46
CA GLN A 140 -30.47 20.29 -7.21
C GLN A 140 -31.81 19.94 -6.52
N PRO A 141 -32.95 19.82 -7.23
CA PRO A 141 -34.21 19.47 -6.59
C PRO A 141 -34.17 18.10 -5.90
N PHE A 142 -33.51 17.13 -6.54
CA PHE A 142 -33.32 15.79 -6.01
C PHE A 142 -32.35 15.80 -4.81
N LEU A 143 -31.20 16.47 -4.94
CA LEU A 143 -30.21 16.59 -3.87
C LEU A 143 -30.78 17.31 -2.64
N GLY A 144 -31.58 18.36 -2.84
CA GLY A 144 -32.23 19.09 -1.75
C GLY A 144 -33.17 18.20 -0.92
N GLN A 145 -33.95 17.34 -1.57
CA GLN A 145 -34.83 16.39 -0.89
C GLN A 145 -34.03 15.32 -0.12
N LEU A 146 -32.94 14.81 -0.71
CA LEU A 146 -32.09 13.80 -0.06
C LEU A 146 -31.32 14.37 1.14
N VAL A 147 -30.88 15.63 1.08
CA VAL A 147 -30.26 16.32 2.21
C VAL A 147 -31.26 16.57 3.34
N ALA A 148 -32.51 16.90 3.00
CA ALA A 148 -33.56 17.07 4.00
C ALA A 148 -33.96 15.74 4.68
N ASP A 149 -33.87 14.62 3.96
CA ASP A 149 -34.22 13.30 4.44
C ASP A 149 -33.29 12.21 3.86
N PRO A 150 -32.11 11.99 4.50
CA PRO A 150 -31.12 11.02 4.06
C PRO A 150 -31.51 9.59 4.48
N SER A 151 -32.73 9.18 4.17
CA SER A 151 -33.26 7.85 4.43
C SER A 151 -33.79 7.22 3.15
N ALA A 152 -33.97 5.90 3.16
CA ALA A 152 -34.61 5.20 2.04
C ALA A 152 -35.97 5.81 1.70
N ARG A 153 -36.75 6.23 2.71
CA ARG A 153 -38.04 6.92 2.52
C ARG A 153 -37.88 8.23 1.77
N GLY A 154 -36.95 9.09 2.18
CA GLY A 154 -36.67 10.38 1.53
C GLY A 154 -36.21 10.22 0.10
N LEU A 155 -35.36 9.22 -0.15
CA LEU A 155 -34.88 8.84 -1.46
C LEU A 155 -35.99 8.35 -2.39
N PHE A 156 -36.87 7.45 -1.93
CA PHE A 156 -38.04 7.01 -2.71
C PHE A 156 -39.03 8.16 -2.95
N ALA A 157 -39.18 9.08 -1.99
CA ALA A 157 -39.97 10.29 -2.19
C ALA A 157 -39.38 11.20 -3.28
N ALA A 158 -38.05 11.39 -3.29
CA ALA A 158 -37.37 12.17 -4.32
C ALA A 158 -37.52 11.53 -5.73
N LEU A 159 -37.39 10.19 -5.82
CA LEU A 159 -37.62 9.45 -7.06
C LEU A 159 -39.08 9.57 -7.56
N SER A 160 -40.05 9.55 -6.64
CA SER A 160 -41.46 9.76 -7.00
C SER A 160 -41.70 11.15 -7.59
N LEU A 161 -40.99 12.17 -7.10
CA LEU A 161 -41.09 13.53 -7.61
C LEU A 161 -40.52 13.64 -9.03
N VAL A 162 -39.40 12.96 -9.30
CA VAL A 162 -38.83 12.87 -10.65
C VAL A 162 -39.84 12.19 -11.59
N ALA A 163 -40.41 11.06 -11.18
CA ALA A 163 -41.41 10.34 -11.98
C ALA A 163 -42.64 11.20 -12.33
N ILE A 164 -43.16 11.98 -11.36
CA ILE A 164 -44.25 12.94 -11.59
C ILE A 164 -43.83 14.03 -12.59
N GLY A 165 -42.59 14.50 -12.53
CA GLY A 165 -42.05 15.46 -13.49
C GLY A 165 -42.03 14.91 -14.91
N VAL A 166 -41.68 13.64 -15.09
CA VAL A 166 -41.70 12.97 -16.41
C VAL A 166 -43.10 12.85 -16.96
N GLU A 167 -44.07 12.48 -16.12
CA GLU A 167 -45.49 12.44 -16.52
C GLU A 167 -46.00 13.81 -16.99
N GLN A 168 -45.41 14.89 -16.47
CA GLN A 168 -45.70 16.27 -16.87
C GLN A 168 -44.84 16.78 -18.05
N GLY A 169 -44.02 15.91 -18.66
CA GLY A 169 -43.23 16.21 -19.86
C GLY A 169 -41.77 16.62 -19.61
N ALA A 170 -41.23 16.41 -18.41
CA ALA A 170 -39.82 16.66 -18.12
C ALA A 170 -38.90 15.62 -18.80
N ASN A 171 -37.72 16.07 -19.25
CA ASN A 171 -36.72 15.21 -19.88
C ASN A 171 -35.94 14.39 -18.85
N LEU A 172 -35.89 13.07 -19.03
CA LEU A 172 -35.17 12.11 -18.17
C LEU A 172 -33.68 12.00 -18.47
N GLY A 173 -33.21 12.49 -19.62
CA GLY A 173 -31.82 12.33 -20.07
C GLY A 173 -30.77 12.65 -19.00
N PRO A 174 -30.89 13.76 -18.24
CA PRO A 174 -29.95 14.09 -17.16
C PRO A 174 -29.91 13.09 -16.00
N PHE A 175 -30.99 12.34 -15.77
CA PHE A 175 -31.14 11.43 -14.63
C PHE A 175 -30.90 9.95 -14.97
N GLU A 176 -30.72 9.62 -16.25
CA GLU A 176 -30.61 8.23 -16.71
C GLU A 176 -29.47 7.47 -16.03
N THR A 177 -28.29 8.08 -15.92
CA THR A 177 -27.12 7.48 -15.27
C THR A 177 -27.39 7.18 -13.79
N ALA A 178 -28.01 8.11 -13.07
CA ALA A 178 -28.34 7.94 -11.66
C ALA A 178 -29.40 6.84 -11.46
N LEU A 179 -30.42 6.79 -12.32
CA LEU A 179 -31.46 5.77 -12.29
C LEU A 179 -30.91 4.37 -12.60
N ARG A 180 -29.94 4.24 -13.52
CA ARG A 180 -29.26 2.98 -13.80
C ARG A 180 -28.41 2.50 -12.63
N GLY A 181 -27.61 3.38 -12.02
CA GLY A 181 -26.85 3.02 -10.83
C GLY A 181 -27.75 2.50 -9.71
N PHE A 182 -28.93 3.11 -9.53
CA PHE A 182 -29.93 2.65 -8.58
C PHE A 182 -30.48 1.26 -8.89
N HIS A 183 -30.79 1.02 -10.16
CA HIS A 183 -31.24 -0.28 -10.64
C HIS A 183 -30.19 -1.36 -10.36
N ASP A 184 -28.93 -1.09 -10.66
CA ASP A 184 -27.83 -2.04 -10.49
C ASP A 184 -27.62 -2.38 -9.00
N THR A 185 -27.65 -1.37 -8.11
CA THR A 185 -27.52 -1.60 -6.66
C THR A 185 -28.69 -2.40 -6.09
N LEU A 186 -29.92 -2.10 -6.48
CA LEU A 186 -31.09 -2.87 -6.04
C LEU A 186 -31.07 -4.31 -6.59
N ALA A 187 -30.68 -4.47 -7.86
CA ALA A 187 -30.55 -5.78 -8.49
C ALA A 187 -29.41 -6.62 -7.87
N GLY A 188 -28.32 -5.98 -7.41
CA GLY A 188 -27.27 -6.60 -6.61
C GLY A 188 -27.77 -7.06 -5.24
N ALA A 189 -28.41 -6.16 -4.50
CA ALA A 189 -28.93 -6.45 -3.17
C ALA A 189 -29.98 -7.59 -3.16
N VAL A 190 -30.83 -7.67 -4.19
CA VAL A 190 -31.79 -8.79 -4.36
C VAL A 190 -31.09 -10.12 -4.65
N ARG A 191 -29.91 -10.09 -5.30
CA ARG A 191 -29.07 -11.27 -5.54
C ARG A 191 -28.21 -11.67 -4.34
N GLY A 192 -28.19 -10.87 -3.28
CA GLY A 192 -27.35 -11.09 -2.09
C GLY A 192 -25.88 -10.71 -2.29
N GLU A 193 -25.61 -9.86 -3.29
CA GLU A 193 -24.33 -9.20 -3.54
C GLU A 193 -24.30 -7.82 -2.88
#